data_AF-A0A662J1E4-F1
#
_entry.id   AF-A0A662J1E4-F1
#
_cell.length_a   1.000
_cell.length_b   1.000
_cell.length_c   1.000
_cell.angle_alpha   90.00
_cell.angle_beta   90.00
_cell.angle_gamma   90.00
#
_symmetry.space_group_name_H-M   'P 1'
#
loop_
_entity.id
_entity.type
_entity.pdbx_description
1 polymer ?
#
loop_
_entity_poly.entity_id
_entity_poly.type
_entity_poly.pdbx_seq_one_letter_code
_entity_poly.pdbx_strand_id
1 'polypeptide(L)'
;MTRLPGADDVKLYHHRFDRALGEAIKLLEDGRVDEAKNKLEETLKSYIYRSKIYPDGERFERFLYNRFKRGGVVFKSQHSFGGVDILVFNKAPQVKLLECKVSRRDVFHVRPEDYAKLHAKYHQLQTRGFTAIPIVVVRFPHRKKVRHILMKDEWMDREVTLRVEYREKSRRIFVTIARSRRKKYERRAKFERLQAERLKLIESVNVDKEEALEV
;
A
#
# COMPACT_ATOMS: atom_id res chain seq x y z
N MET A 1 15.24 -27.98 2.98
CA MET A 1 15.03 -26.84 2.06
C MET A 1 13.61 -26.33 2.19
N THR A 2 13.37 -25.24 2.92
CA THR A 2 12.03 -24.64 3.10
C THR A 2 11.69 -23.76 1.90
N ARG A 3 10.63 -24.11 1.16
CA ARG A 3 10.08 -23.28 0.08
C ARG A 3 9.71 -21.90 0.65
N LEU A 4 10.23 -20.84 0.04
CA LEU A 4 9.81 -19.48 0.35
C LEU A 4 8.39 -19.26 -0.20
N PRO A 5 7.45 -18.74 0.60
CA PRO A 5 6.09 -18.46 0.15
C PRO A 5 6.09 -17.42 -0.99
N GLY A 6 5.23 -17.61 -1.99
CA GLY A 6 5.06 -16.71 -3.14
C GLY A 6 4.36 -15.40 -2.77
N ALA A 7 4.28 -14.46 -3.71
CA ALA A 7 3.54 -13.20 -3.52
C ALA A 7 2.04 -13.41 -3.21
N ASP A 8 1.48 -14.55 -3.62
CA ASP A 8 0.11 -14.95 -3.30
C ASP A 8 -0.05 -15.35 -1.83
N ASP A 9 1.01 -15.86 -1.18
CA ASP A 9 0.98 -16.19 0.25
C ASP A 9 0.95 -14.94 1.14
N VAL A 10 1.48 -13.81 0.67
CA VAL A 10 1.43 -12.50 1.35
C VAL A 10 0.05 -11.86 1.21
N LYS A 11 -0.56 -11.94 0.02
CA LYS A 11 -1.96 -11.51 -0.19
C LYS A 11 -2.94 -12.37 0.60
N LEU A 12 -2.74 -13.68 0.63
CA LEU A 12 -3.51 -14.61 1.44
C LEU A 12 -3.36 -14.30 2.94
N TYR A 13 -2.21 -13.81 3.37
CA TYR A 13 -1.93 -13.47 4.76
C TYR A 13 -2.62 -12.19 5.24
N HIS A 14 -2.53 -11.08 4.48
CA HIS A 14 -3.27 -9.86 4.81
C HIS A 14 -4.78 -10.15 4.82
N HIS A 15 -5.26 -10.92 3.84
CA HIS A 15 -6.64 -11.39 3.82
C HIS A 15 -7.00 -12.27 5.02
N ARG A 16 -6.08 -13.10 5.55
CA ARG A 16 -6.30 -13.90 6.76
C ARG A 16 -6.31 -13.04 8.02
N PHE A 17 -5.46 -12.02 8.10
CA PHE A 17 -5.42 -11.07 9.22
C PHE A 17 -6.69 -10.21 9.24
N ASP A 18 -7.07 -9.63 8.11
CA ASP A 18 -8.28 -8.82 7.97
C ASP A 18 -9.54 -9.66 8.26
N ARG A 19 -9.55 -10.93 7.83
CA ARG A 19 -10.62 -11.88 8.17
C ARG A 19 -10.64 -12.22 9.66
N ALA A 20 -9.49 -12.49 10.27
CA ALA A 20 -9.42 -12.78 11.71
C ALA A 20 -9.83 -11.56 12.55
N LEU A 21 -9.52 -10.35 12.09
CA LEU A 21 -9.96 -9.11 12.70
C LEU A 21 -11.49 -8.93 12.57
N GLY A 22 -12.06 -9.18 11.39
CA GLY A 22 -13.52 -9.15 11.20
C GLY A 22 -14.26 -10.21 12.02
N GLU A 23 -13.69 -11.41 12.16
CA GLU A 23 -14.22 -12.47 13.03
C GLU A 23 -14.13 -12.07 14.52
N ALA A 24 -13.03 -11.43 14.94
CA ALA A 24 -12.88 -10.93 16.31
C ALA A 24 -13.87 -9.79 16.63
N ILE A 25 -14.13 -8.89 15.68
CA ILE A 25 -15.13 -7.83 15.83
C ILE A 25 -16.52 -8.43 16.03
N LYS A 26 -16.91 -9.41 15.21
CA LYS A 26 -18.20 -10.13 15.39
C LYS A 26 -18.30 -10.81 16.75
N LEU A 27 -17.24 -11.48 17.20
CA LEU A 27 -17.21 -12.10 18.53
C LEU A 27 -17.36 -11.08 19.66
N LEU A 28 -16.83 -9.88 19.49
CA LEU A 28 -17.03 -8.78 20.46
C LEU A 28 -18.47 -8.25 20.42
N GLU A 29 -19.05 -8.09 19.24
CA GLU A 29 -20.46 -7.70 19.05
C GLU A 29 -21.42 -8.72 19.68
N ASP A 30 -21.09 -10.01 19.59
CA ASP A 30 -21.84 -11.12 20.18
C ASP A 30 -21.58 -11.31 21.70
N GLY A 31 -20.78 -10.45 22.35
CA GLY A 31 -20.44 -10.53 23.77
C GLY A 31 -19.45 -11.64 24.15
N ARG A 32 -18.85 -12.33 23.17
CA ARG A 32 -17.89 -13.44 23.35
C ARG A 32 -16.46 -12.93 23.47
N VAL A 33 -16.20 -12.14 24.51
CA VAL A 33 -14.96 -11.38 24.70
C VAL A 33 -13.71 -12.26 24.80
N ASP A 34 -13.77 -13.38 25.52
CA ASP A 34 -12.59 -14.24 25.71
C ASP A 34 -12.19 -14.98 24.43
N GLU A 35 -13.16 -15.34 23.59
CA GLU A 35 -12.90 -15.93 22.29
C GLU A 35 -12.31 -14.93 21.31
N ALA A 36 -12.80 -13.69 21.31
CA ALA A 36 -12.22 -12.61 20.54
C ALA A 36 -10.76 -12.34 20.94
N LYS A 37 -10.46 -12.32 22.25
CA LYS A 37 -9.09 -12.17 22.77
C LYS A 37 -8.19 -13.30 22.30
N ASN A 38 -8.61 -14.55 22.45
CA ASN A 38 -7.82 -15.72 22.03
C ASN A 38 -7.55 -15.69 20.52
N LYS A 39 -8.54 -15.31 19.71
CA LYS A 39 -8.41 -15.16 18.26
C LYS A 39 -7.37 -14.10 17.87
N LEU A 40 -7.43 -12.94 18.53
CA LEU A 40 -6.48 -11.84 18.29
C LEU A 40 -5.07 -12.21 18.74
N GLU A 41 -4.92 -12.89 19.88
CA GLU A 41 -3.62 -13.37 20.36
C GLU A 41 -2.98 -14.40 19.42
N GLU A 42 -3.74 -15.38 18.95
CA GLU A 42 -3.25 -16.39 18.01
C GLU A 42 -2.82 -15.74 16.69
N THR A 43 -3.63 -14.80 16.21
CA THR A 43 -3.34 -14.01 15.01
C THR A 43 -2.06 -13.17 15.19
N LEU A 44 -1.88 -12.53 16.36
CA LEU A 44 -0.69 -11.76 16.70
C LEU A 44 0.56 -12.65 16.81
N LYS A 45 0.45 -13.82 17.46
CA LYS A 45 1.56 -14.80 17.56
C LYS A 45 1.99 -15.29 16.17
N SER A 46 1.03 -15.58 15.29
CA SER A 46 1.29 -15.95 13.89
C SER A 46 1.94 -14.81 13.09
N TYR A 47 1.48 -13.57 13.30
CA TYR A 47 2.08 -12.36 12.73
C TYR A 47 3.54 -12.19 13.17
N ILE A 48 3.82 -12.26 14.48
CA ILE A 48 5.16 -12.08 15.07
C ILE A 48 6.10 -13.20 14.65
N TYR A 49 5.63 -14.45 14.60
CA TYR A 49 6.43 -15.57 14.13
C TYR A 49 6.84 -15.39 12.66
N ARG A 50 5.94 -14.91 11.80
CA ARG A 50 6.23 -14.72 10.37
C ARG A 50 6.97 -13.42 10.05
N SER A 51 6.84 -12.36 10.84
CA SER A 51 7.69 -11.17 10.71
C SER A 51 9.17 -11.51 10.96
N LYS A 52 9.46 -12.49 11.84
CA LYS A 52 10.80 -13.08 12.02
C LYS A 52 11.30 -13.85 10.78
N ILE A 53 10.41 -14.33 9.90
CA ILE A 53 10.74 -15.07 8.65
C ILE A 53 11.06 -14.12 7.48
N TYR A 54 10.61 -12.87 7.53
CA TYR A 54 10.88 -11.85 6.49
C TYR A 54 11.74 -10.67 6.99
N PRO A 55 12.93 -10.94 7.58
CA PRO A 55 13.79 -9.89 8.12
C PRO A 55 14.28 -8.90 7.04
N ASP A 56 14.23 -9.29 5.76
CA ASP A 56 14.75 -8.47 4.66
C ASP A 56 13.95 -7.16 4.47
N GLY A 57 12.64 -7.17 4.69
CA GLY A 57 11.78 -5.98 4.58
C GLY A 57 12.09 -4.99 5.69
N GLU A 58 11.98 -5.43 6.94
CA GLU A 58 12.24 -4.60 8.10
C GLU A 58 13.69 -4.08 8.15
N ARG A 59 14.67 -4.94 7.84
CA ARG A 59 16.09 -4.55 7.73
C ARG A 59 16.29 -3.53 6.61
N PHE A 60 15.58 -3.67 5.49
CA PHE A 60 15.70 -2.73 4.38
C PHE A 60 15.10 -1.36 4.71
N GLU A 61 13.91 -1.32 5.30
CA GLU A 61 13.33 -0.08 5.81
C GLU A 61 14.23 0.58 6.85
N ARG A 62 14.79 -0.20 7.79
CA ARG A 62 15.72 0.31 8.80
C ARG A 62 16.98 0.88 8.16
N PHE A 63 17.52 0.20 7.14
CA PHE A 63 18.65 0.69 6.35
C PHE A 63 18.32 2.02 5.66
N LEU A 64 17.16 2.14 5.02
CA LEU A 64 16.72 3.39 4.38
C LEU A 64 16.51 4.50 5.40
N TYR A 65 15.83 4.22 6.51
CA TYR A 65 15.63 5.16 7.61
C TYR A 65 16.95 5.75 8.09
N ASN A 66 17.93 4.89 8.40
CA ASN A 66 19.25 5.31 8.85
C ASN A 66 19.99 6.14 7.79
N ARG A 67 19.80 5.84 6.51
CA ARG A 67 20.37 6.63 5.40
C ARG A 67 19.79 8.04 5.34
N PHE A 68 18.48 8.19 5.49
CA PHE A 68 17.81 9.50 5.44
C PHE A 68 17.96 10.31 6.73
N LYS A 69 18.12 9.65 7.89
CA LYS A 69 18.31 10.31 9.20
C LYS A 69 19.50 11.27 9.21
N ARG A 70 20.50 11.04 8.35
CA ARG A 70 21.69 11.89 8.23
C ARG A 70 21.46 13.23 7.54
N GLY A 71 20.28 13.48 6.94
CA GLY A 71 20.04 14.67 6.12
C GLY A 71 18.63 15.26 6.20
N GLY A 72 17.81 14.84 7.16
CA GLY A 72 16.45 15.32 7.34
C GLY A 72 15.77 14.72 8.57
N VAL A 73 14.54 15.16 8.86
CA VAL A 73 13.71 14.57 9.92
C VAL A 73 12.97 13.38 9.33
N VAL A 74 13.22 12.19 9.87
CA VAL A 74 12.70 10.92 9.32
C VAL A 74 11.81 10.23 10.33
N PHE A 75 10.69 9.71 9.86
CA PHE A 75 9.79 8.86 10.63
C PHE A 75 9.64 7.51 9.92
N LYS A 76 9.74 6.42 10.69
CA LYS A 76 9.44 5.06 10.22
C LYS A 76 8.13 4.61 10.86
N SER A 77 7.19 4.11 10.06
CA SER A 77 5.98 3.49 10.59
C SER A 77 6.33 2.17 11.28
N GLN A 78 5.90 1.98 12.54
CA GLN A 78 6.21 0.76 13.28
C GLN A 78 5.40 -0.45 12.79
N HIS A 79 4.24 -0.25 12.15
CA HIS A 79 3.34 -1.35 11.78
C HIS A 79 2.57 -1.17 10.46
N SER A 80 2.87 -0.17 9.62
CA SER A 80 2.09 0.12 8.39
C SER A 80 0.58 0.37 8.62
N PHE A 81 0.14 0.46 9.88
CA PHE A 81 -1.23 0.81 10.25
C PHE A 81 -1.42 2.30 9.98
N GLY A 82 -2.13 2.61 8.90
CA GLY A 82 -2.54 3.98 8.53
C GLY A 82 -1.52 4.84 7.76
N GLY A 83 -0.37 4.30 7.33
CA GLY A 83 0.70 5.14 6.75
C GLY A 83 1.59 4.47 5.71
N VAL A 84 2.53 5.27 5.21
CA VAL A 84 3.67 4.85 4.37
C VAL A 84 4.81 4.34 5.25
N ASP A 85 5.68 3.48 4.70
CA ASP A 85 6.77 2.87 5.47
C ASP A 85 7.71 3.90 6.08
N ILE A 86 8.12 4.90 5.29
CA ILE A 86 9.04 5.96 5.72
C ILE A 86 8.57 7.32 5.21
N LEU A 87 8.58 8.30 6.10
CA LEU A 87 8.39 9.73 5.82
C LEU A 87 9.73 10.45 6.02
N VAL A 88 10.12 11.30 5.06
CA VAL A 88 11.33 12.13 5.16
C VAL A 88 10.97 13.58 4.91
N PHE A 89 11.10 14.41 5.94
CA PHE A 89 11.04 15.87 5.84
C PHE A 89 12.45 16.38 5.53
N ASN A 90 12.63 17.00 4.36
CA ASN A 90 13.89 17.65 4.00
C ASN A 90 13.83 19.14 4.38
N LYS A 91 13.59 20.01 3.38
CA LYS A 91 13.35 21.45 3.54
C LYS A 91 11.84 21.67 3.47
N ALA A 92 11.23 22.24 4.52
CA ALA A 92 9.82 22.57 4.48
C ALA A 92 9.52 23.47 3.26
N PRO A 93 8.43 23.21 2.51
CA PRO A 93 7.34 22.27 2.78
C PRO A 93 7.47 20.91 2.06
N GLN A 94 8.68 20.45 1.74
CA GLN A 94 8.90 19.21 0.99
C GLN A 94 8.94 17.95 1.86
N VAL A 95 8.11 16.96 1.50
CA VAL A 95 8.00 15.67 2.19
C VAL A 95 8.16 14.52 1.21
N LYS A 96 9.10 13.61 1.43
CA LYS A 96 9.18 12.36 0.68
C LYS A 96 8.40 11.27 1.40
N LEU A 97 7.56 10.57 0.65
CA LEU A 97 6.79 9.42 1.09
C LEU A 97 7.37 8.18 0.45
N LEU A 98 7.81 7.21 1.24
CA LEU A 98 8.47 6.01 0.75
C LEU A 98 7.65 4.77 1.10
N GLU A 99 7.33 3.99 0.06
CA GLU A 99 6.84 2.62 0.15
C GLU A 99 7.97 1.67 -0.27
N CYS A 100 8.29 0.68 0.55
CA CYS A 100 9.41 -0.22 0.39
C CYS A 100 8.94 -1.59 -0.10
N LYS A 101 9.58 -2.11 -1.15
CA LYS A 101 9.33 -3.47 -1.64
C LYS A 101 10.65 -4.22 -1.81
N VAL A 102 10.66 -5.48 -1.37
CA VAL A 102 11.81 -6.37 -1.51
C VAL A 102 11.40 -7.57 -2.33
N SER A 103 12.18 -7.88 -3.37
CA SER A 103 11.97 -9.08 -4.19
C SER A 103 13.28 -9.84 -4.34
N ARG A 104 13.25 -11.16 -4.11
CA ARG A 104 14.33 -12.10 -4.46
C ARG A 104 14.20 -12.64 -5.90
N ARG A 105 13.09 -12.32 -6.59
CA ARG A 105 12.89 -12.63 -8.01
C ARG A 105 13.40 -11.47 -8.84
N ASP A 106 14.00 -11.76 -10.00
CA ASP A 106 14.46 -10.75 -10.95
C ASP A 106 13.30 -10.00 -11.63
N VAL A 107 12.08 -10.54 -11.60
CA VAL A 107 10.87 -9.85 -12.07
C VAL A 107 9.79 -9.92 -11.01
N PHE A 108 9.16 -8.78 -10.73
CA PHE A 108 7.94 -8.73 -9.92
C PHE A 108 7.06 -7.55 -10.33
N HIS A 109 5.85 -7.50 -9.77
CA HIS A 109 4.88 -6.45 -10.05
C HIS A 109 4.54 -5.69 -8.79
N VAL A 110 4.56 -4.35 -8.88
CA VAL A 110 3.99 -3.46 -7.88
C VAL A 110 2.57 -3.13 -8.34
N ARG A 111 1.57 -3.62 -7.61
CA ARG A 111 0.16 -3.44 -7.93
C ARG A 111 -0.38 -2.16 -7.26
N PRO A 112 -1.54 -1.64 -7.69
CA PRO A 112 -2.17 -0.49 -7.05
C PRO A 112 -2.37 -0.65 -5.55
N GLU A 113 -2.77 -1.85 -5.15
CA GLU A 113 -2.93 -2.21 -3.74
C GLU A 113 -1.63 -2.04 -2.92
N ASP A 114 -0.46 -2.19 -3.56
CA ASP A 114 0.85 -2.04 -2.93
C ASP A 114 1.23 -0.59 -2.64
N TYR A 115 0.61 0.39 -3.30
CA TYR A 115 0.90 1.82 -3.10
C TYR A 115 -0.34 2.65 -2.78
N ALA A 116 -1.49 2.02 -2.52
CA ALA A 116 -2.74 2.73 -2.21
C ALA A 116 -2.61 3.67 -1.00
N LYS A 117 -1.91 3.22 0.06
CA LYS A 117 -1.64 4.04 1.25
C LYS A 117 -0.69 5.21 0.95
N LEU A 118 0.32 4.97 0.10
CA LEU A 118 1.21 6.01 -0.41
C LEU A 118 0.42 7.09 -1.15
N HIS A 119 -0.52 6.67 -2.01
CA HIS A 119 -1.36 7.57 -2.78
C HIS A 119 -2.30 8.41 -1.90
N ALA A 120 -2.98 7.78 -0.94
CA ALA A 120 -3.86 8.49 -0.03
C ALA A 120 -3.10 9.55 0.80
N LYS A 121 -1.90 9.21 1.30
CA LYS A 121 -1.06 10.14 2.07
C LYS A 121 -0.51 11.28 1.20
N TYR A 122 -0.17 10.97 -0.06
CA TYR A 122 0.28 11.95 -1.04
C TYR A 122 -0.76 13.08 -1.21
N HIS A 123 -2.00 12.74 -1.54
CA HIS A 123 -3.06 13.75 -1.69
C HIS A 123 -3.37 14.49 -0.39
N GLN A 124 -3.42 13.78 0.75
CA GLN A 124 -3.64 14.43 2.04
C GLN A 124 -2.61 15.53 2.33
N LEU A 125 -1.33 15.28 2.01
CA LEU A 125 -0.27 16.26 2.20
C LEU A 125 -0.36 17.43 1.20
N GLN A 126 -0.70 17.16 -0.05
CA GLN A 126 -0.92 18.21 -1.05
C GLN A 126 -2.06 19.15 -0.66
N THR A 127 -3.20 18.62 -0.21
CA THR A 127 -4.32 19.43 0.28
C THR A 127 -3.94 20.31 1.47
N ARG A 128 -2.94 19.91 2.24
CA ARG A 128 -2.38 20.67 3.36
C ARG A 128 -1.25 21.63 2.97
N GLY A 129 -1.00 21.83 1.67
CA GLY A 129 0.01 22.76 1.16
C GLY A 129 1.45 22.22 1.15
N PHE A 130 1.68 20.93 1.38
CA PHE A 130 3.01 20.34 1.29
C PHE A 130 3.37 19.94 -0.13
N THR A 131 4.65 20.08 -0.49
CA THR A 131 5.22 19.47 -1.69
C THR A 131 5.55 18.00 -1.41
N ALA A 132 4.57 17.12 -1.58
CA ALA A 132 4.73 15.68 -1.38
C ALA A 132 5.43 15.01 -2.57
N ILE A 133 6.35 14.08 -2.30
CA ILE A 133 7.10 13.32 -3.31
C ILE A 133 6.89 11.83 -3.05
N PRO A 134 6.01 11.15 -3.81
CA PRO A 134 5.69 9.75 -3.62
C PRO A 134 6.74 8.85 -4.31
N ILE A 135 7.34 7.95 -3.56
CA ILE A 135 8.43 7.09 -4.03
C ILE A 135 8.15 5.64 -3.65
N VAL A 136 8.21 4.74 -4.63
CA VAL A 136 8.33 3.31 -4.36
C VAL A 136 9.80 2.92 -4.43
N VAL A 137 10.36 2.41 -3.34
CA VAL A 137 11.74 1.96 -3.27
C VAL A 137 11.78 0.44 -3.34
N VAL A 138 12.43 -0.08 -4.38
CA VAL A 138 12.53 -1.51 -4.64
C VAL A 138 13.94 -2.01 -4.39
N ARG A 139 14.07 -3.15 -3.71
CA ARG A 139 15.36 -3.83 -3.46
C ARG A 139 15.35 -5.24 -4.01
N PHE A 140 16.45 -5.59 -4.67
CA PHE A 140 16.81 -6.95 -5.08
C PHE A 140 18.00 -7.41 -4.24
N PRO A 141 17.78 -8.12 -3.10
CA PRO A 141 18.84 -8.45 -2.15
C PRO A 141 19.96 -9.28 -2.77
N HIS A 142 19.61 -10.31 -3.55
CA HIS A 142 20.56 -11.21 -4.22
C HIS A 142 21.41 -10.50 -5.28
N ARG A 143 20.89 -9.42 -5.87
CA ARG A 143 21.64 -8.57 -6.82
C ARG A 143 22.33 -7.38 -6.16
N LYS A 144 22.13 -7.16 -4.86
CA LYS A 144 22.59 -5.98 -4.11
C LYS A 144 22.23 -4.65 -4.80
N LYS A 145 21.03 -4.57 -5.39
CA LYS A 145 20.55 -3.38 -6.10
C LYS A 145 19.32 -2.79 -5.45
N VAL A 146 19.24 -1.46 -5.48
CA VAL A 146 18.09 -0.67 -5.01
C VAL A 146 17.73 0.32 -6.12
N ARG A 147 16.43 0.54 -6.33
CA ARG A 147 15.92 1.55 -7.26
C ARG A 147 14.83 2.35 -6.56
N HIS A 148 14.91 3.67 -6.71
CA HIS A 148 13.86 4.59 -6.29
C HIS A 148 13.01 4.90 -7.52
N ILE A 149 11.70 4.69 -7.42
CA ILE A 149 10.74 4.92 -8.48
C ILE A 149 9.90 6.11 -8.04
N LEU A 150 10.11 7.25 -8.69
CA LEU A 150 9.23 8.41 -8.50
C LEU A 150 7.87 8.07 -9.10
N MET A 151 6.85 8.02 -8.27
CA MET A 151 5.49 7.75 -8.70
C MET A 151 4.91 9.03 -9.30
N LYS A 152 4.25 8.90 -10.45
CA LYS A 152 3.52 10.00 -11.08
C LYS A 152 2.05 9.95 -10.69
N ASP A 153 1.40 11.10 -10.57
CA ASP A 153 -0.03 11.21 -10.22
C ASP A 153 -0.89 10.40 -11.17
N GLU A 154 -0.70 10.60 -12.47
CA GLU A 154 -1.41 9.85 -13.51
C GLU A 154 -1.26 8.33 -13.38
N TRP A 155 -0.15 7.84 -12.82
CA TRP A 155 0.07 6.41 -12.62
C TRP A 155 -0.72 5.90 -11.42
N MET A 156 -0.72 6.67 -10.33
CA MET A 156 -1.42 6.32 -9.10
C MET A 156 -2.94 6.45 -9.27
N ASP A 157 -3.41 7.53 -9.90
CA ASP A 157 -4.82 7.78 -10.22
C ASP A 157 -5.40 6.69 -11.13
N ARG A 158 -4.65 6.28 -12.15
CA ARG A 158 -5.08 5.24 -13.08
C ARG A 158 -4.89 3.82 -12.52
N GLU A 159 -4.46 3.70 -11.27
CA GLU A 159 -4.19 2.42 -10.61
C GLU A 159 -3.36 1.50 -11.53
N VAL A 160 -2.21 1.99 -12.02
CA VAL A 160 -1.36 1.20 -12.92
C VAL A 160 -0.57 0.13 -12.15
N THR A 161 -0.46 -1.06 -12.72
CA THR A 161 0.52 -2.05 -12.25
C THR A 161 1.88 -1.74 -12.88
N LEU A 162 2.93 -1.67 -12.07
CA LEU A 162 4.31 -1.52 -12.54
C LEU A 162 4.97 -2.90 -12.59
N ARG A 163 5.54 -3.28 -13.73
CA ARG A 163 6.47 -4.40 -13.86
C ARG A 163 7.88 -3.90 -13.60
N VAL A 164 8.50 -4.44 -12.58
CA VAL A 164 9.88 -4.15 -12.17
C VAL A 164 10.75 -5.34 -12.51
N GLU A 165 11.79 -5.11 -13.30
CA GLU A 165 12.66 -6.15 -13.85
C GLU A 165 14.13 -5.78 -13.65
N TYR A 166 14.89 -6.65 -12.99
CA TYR A 166 16.33 -6.64 -13.06
C TYR A 166 16.79 -7.35 -14.33
N ARG A 167 17.52 -6.64 -15.21
CA ARG A 167 18.09 -7.21 -16.43
C ARG A 167 19.57 -7.49 -16.25
N GLU A 168 19.94 -8.76 -16.20
CA GLU A 168 21.30 -9.22 -15.96
C GLU A 168 22.33 -8.64 -16.93
N LYS A 169 22.03 -8.67 -18.25
CA LYS A 169 22.91 -8.12 -19.30
C LYS A 169 23.35 -6.67 -19.04
N SER A 170 22.42 -5.84 -18.55
CA SER A 170 22.68 -4.42 -18.28
C SER A 170 23.02 -4.13 -16.83
N ARG A 171 22.79 -5.09 -15.91
CA ARG A 171 22.83 -4.93 -14.46
C ARG A 171 21.97 -3.78 -13.93
N ARG A 172 20.90 -3.40 -14.65
CA ARG A 172 19.96 -2.32 -14.33
C ARG A 172 18.57 -2.85 -13.95
N ILE A 173 17.87 -2.06 -13.14
CA ILE A 173 16.46 -2.27 -12.82
C ILE A 173 15.63 -1.39 -13.76
N PHE A 174 14.75 -2.01 -14.53
CA PHE A 174 13.79 -1.39 -15.41
C PHE A 174 12.41 -1.38 -14.78
N VAL A 175 11.65 -0.33 -15.05
CA VAL A 175 10.27 -0.16 -14.60
C VAL A 175 9.43 0.13 -15.82
N THR A 176 8.40 -0.67 -16.03
CA THR A 176 7.48 -0.54 -17.16
C THR A 176 6.05 -0.65 -16.67
N ILE A 177 5.11 0.01 -17.35
CA ILE A 177 3.69 -0.16 -17.03
C ILE A 177 3.25 -1.52 -17.57
N ALA A 178 2.80 -2.40 -16.67
CA ALA A 178 2.22 -3.69 -17.04
C ALA A 178 0.83 -3.45 -17.64
N ARG A 179 0.72 -3.58 -18.96
CA ARG A 179 -0.55 -3.46 -19.68
C ARG A 179 -1.32 -4.77 -19.58
N SER A 180 -2.21 -4.89 -18.59
CA SER A 180 -3.18 -6.00 -18.53
C SER A 180 -4.51 -5.59 -19.17
N ARG A 181 -4.96 -6.34 -20.19
CA ARG A 181 -6.28 -6.16 -20.82
C ARG A 181 -7.41 -6.36 -19.80
N ARG A 182 -7.29 -7.33 -18.91
CA ARG A 182 -8.27 -7.60 -17.84
C ARG A 182 -8.44 -6.42 -16.89
N LYS A 183 -7.32 -5.85 -16.39
CA LYS A 183 -7.37 -4.65 -15.54
C LYS A 183 -7.86 -3.40 -16.26
N LYS A 184 -7.81 -3.33 -17.60
CA LYS A 184 -8.46 -2.25 -18.37
C LYS A 184 -9.98 -2.33 -18.22
N TYR A 185 -10.56 -3.52 -18.31
CA TYR A 185 -12.00 -3.74 -18.15
C TYR A 185 -12.46 -3.54 -16.70
N GLU A 186 -11.72 -4.08 -15.72
CA GLU A 186 -12.03 -3.88 -14.29
C GLU A 186 -12.01 -2.40 -13.89
N ARG A 187 -11.08 -1.60 -14.42
CA ARG A 187 -11.03 -0.14 -14.19
C ARG A 187 -12.19 0.60 -14.82
N ARG A 188 -12.59 0.21 -16.04
CA ARG A 188 -13.76 0.77 -16.72
C ARG A 188 -15.04 0.50 -15.91
N ALA A 189 -15.22 -0.74 -15.46
CA ALA A 189 -16.36 -1.13 -14.63
C ALA A 189 -16.39 -0.39 -13.29
N LYS A 190 -15.23 -0.21 -12.61
CA LYS A 190 -15.14 0.57 -11.38
C LYS A 190 -15.48 2.04 -11.61
N PHE A 191 -14.99 2.64 -12.69
CA PHE A 191 -15.30 4.02 -13.06
C PHE A 191 -16.80 4.21 -13.37
N GLU A 192 -17.38 3.33 -14.18
CA GLU A 192 -18.82 3.36 -14.50
C GLU A 192 -19.68 3.21 -13.24
N ARG A 193 -19.28 2.32 -12.31
CA ARG A 193 -19.96 2.17 -11.02
C ARG A 193 -19.88 3.44 -10.17
N LEU A 194 -18.71 4.06 -10.05
CA LEU A 194 -18.54 5.30 -9.29
C LEU A 194 -19.31 6.48 -9.91
N GLN A 195 -19.43 6.53 -11.24
CA GLN A 195 -20.28 7.53 -11.92
C GLN A 195 -21.77 7.28 -11.64
N ALA A 196 -22.22 6.03 -11.68
CA ALA A 196 -23.60 5.67 -11.35
C ALA A 196 -23.94 5.98 -9.89
N GLU A 197 -23.04 5.68 -8.95
CA GLU A 197 -23.20 6.04 -7.53
C GLU A 197 -23.25 7.57 -7.33
N ARG A 198 -22.41 8.32 -8.06
CA ARG A 198 -22.44 9.79 -8.04
C ARG A 198 -23.75 10.38 -8.58
N LEU A 199 -24.28 9.83 -9.68
CA LEU A 199 -25.56 10.27 -10.25
C LEU A 199 -26.71 10.04 -9.27
N LYS A 200 -26.76 8.86 -8.63
CA LYS A 200 -27.75 8.57 -7.59
C LYS A 200 -27.69 9.52 -6.40
N LEU A 201 -26.49 9.91 -5.97
CA LEU A 201 -26.30 10.90 -4.90
C LEU A 201 -26.75 12.31 -5.30
N ILE A 202 -26.61 12.68 -6.58
CA ILE A 202 -27.09 13.96 -7.10
C ILE A 202 -28.61 13.96 -7.20
N GLU A 203 -29.19 12.86 -7.68
CA GLU A 203 -30.64 12.67 -7.76
C GLU A 203 -31.28 12.69 -6.36
N SER A 204 -30.71 11.99 -5.37
CA SER A 204 -31.24 12.02 -4.00
C SER A 204 -31.20 13.40 -3.37
N VAL A 205 -30.15 14.19 -3.61
CA VAL A 205 -30.04 15.58 -3.11
C VAL A 205 -31.02 16.53 -3.81
N ASN A 206 -31.42 16.23 -5.05
CA ASN A 206 -32.44 17.02 -5.75
C ASN A 206 -33.86 16.67 -5.30
N VAL A 207 -34.14 15.40 -5.00
CA VAL A 207 -35.43 14.97 -4.41
C VAL A 207 -35.63 15.60 -3.03
N ASP A 208 -34.62 15.59 -2.17
CA ASP A 208 -34.68 16.23 -0.84
C ASP A 208 -34.87 17.77 -0.93
N LYS A 209 -34.48 18.40 -2.04
CA LYS A 209 -34.70 19.83 -2.28
C LYS A 209 -36.08 20.16 -2.83
N GLU A 210 -36.66 19.29 -3.64
CA GLU A 210 -38.03 19.43 -4.14
C GLU A 210 -39.04 19.21 -3.00
N GLU A 211 -38.84 18.21 -2.14
CA GLU A 211 -39.69 17.98 -0.96
C GLU A 211 -39.60 19.13 0.07
N ALA A 212 -38.44 19.79 0.20
CA ALA A 212 -38.27 20.95 1.08
C ALA A 212 -38.86 22.27 0.53
N LEU A 213 -39.22 22.31 -0.76
CA LEU A 213 -39.89 23.44 -1.41
C LEU A 213 -41.42 23.27 -1.50
N GLU A 214 -41.93 22.07 -1.20
CA GLU A 214 -43.37 21.75 -1.14
C GLU A 214 -43.97 21.83 0.28
N VAL A 215 -43.21 22.32 1.28
CA VAL A 215 -43.67 22.59 2.67
C VAL A 215 -43.77 24.08 2.95
#